data_AF-B7H9G4-F1
#
_entry.id   AF-B7H9G4-F1
#
_cell.length_a   1.000
_cell.length_b   1.000
_cell.length_c   1.000
_cell.angle_alpha   90.00
_cell.angle_beta   90.00
_cell.angle_gamma   90.00
#
_symmetry.space_group_name_H-M   'P 1'
#
loop_
_entity.id
_entity.type
_entity.pdbx_description
1 polymer ?
#
loop_
_entity_poly.entity_id
_entity_poly.type
_entity_poly.pdbx_seq_one_letter_code
_entity_poly.pdbx_strand_id
1 'polypeptide(L)'
;MLFIKSVQGIDQREKFRKSYFTEEEKQIIQDLPTFEEDDERMKEWLQVLREICQRINEPVDSPEMQQLAEKVVTFSMHVFQEDEQLINKYWELIRPEEGEIAKVYGLDSETMKYIDEMVEYYLKKEEDK
;
A
#
# COMPACT_ATOMS: atom_id res chain seq x y z
N MET A 1 7.97 31.23 18.61
CA MET A 1 7.27 30.44 19.64
C MET A 1 5.77 30.62 19.46
N LEU A 2 5.05 29.53 19.19
CA LEU A 2 3.80 29.14 19.87
C LEU A 2 3.30 27.85 19.23
N PHE A 3 3.59 26.75 19.92
CA PHE A 3 2.87 25.50 19.83
C PHE A 3 1.39 25.80 20.00
N ILE A 4 0.54 25.39 19.05
CA ILE A 4 -0.86 24.93 19.18
C ILE A 4 -1.39 24.80 17.74
N LYS A 5 -1.22 23.61 17.16
CA LYS A 5 -2.20 23.03 16.23
C LYS A 5 -2.03 21.51 16.10
N SER A 6 -1.66 20.84 17.20
CA SER A 6 -1.50 19.37 17.25
C SER A 6 -2.76 18.63 17.73
N VAL A 7 -3.93 19.29 17.83
CA VAL A 7 -5.17 18.67 18.33
C VAL A 7 -6.29 18.56 17.27
N GLN A 8 -6.20 19.27 16.14
CA GLN A 8 -7.23 19.20 15.08
C GLN A 8 -7.00 18.11 14.03
N GLY A 9 -5.78 17.55 13.93
CA GLY A 9 -5.47 16.55 12.91
C GLY A 9 -6.02 15.15 13.21
N ILE A 10 -6.10 14.77 14.50
CA ILE A 10 -6.46 13.40 14.90
C ILE A 10 -7.98 13.19 14.81
N ASP A 11 -8.80 14.13 15.33
CA ASP A 11 -10.27 14.03 15.30
C ASP A 11 -10.85 14.15 13.88
N GLN A 12 -10.21 14.96 13.01
CA GLN A 12 -10.59 15.08 11.59
C GLN A 12 -10.18 13.85 10.79
N ARG A 13 -8.98 13.29 11.00
CA ARG A 13 -8.56 12.03 10.37
C ARG A 13 -9.45 10.86 10.81
N GLU A 14 -9.88 10.82 12.08
CA GLU A 14 -10.79 9.78 12.59
C GLU A 14 -12.22 9.91 12.07
N LYS A 15 -12.76 11.14 11.95
CA LYS A 15 -14.05 11.40 11.28
C LYS A 15 -14.00 11.11 9.78
N PHE A 16 -12.90 11.47 9.10
CA PHE A 16 -12.71 11.15 7.68
C PHE A 16 -12.68 9.63 7.49
N ARG A 17 -11.92 8.88 8.29
CA ARG A 17 -11.90 7.40 8.25
C ARG A 17 -13.29 6.77 8.46
N LYS A 18 -14.11 7.31 9.37
CA LYS A 18 -15.47 6.79 9.63
C LYS A 18 -16.46 7.02 8.48
N SER A 19 -16.26 8.05 7.65
CA SER A 19 -17.10 8.37 6.49
C SER A 19 -16.52 7.97 5.13
N TYR A 20 -15.23 7.60 5.05
CA TYR A 20 -14.52 7.34 3.80
C TYR A 20 -14.68 5.91 3.29
N PHE A 21 -14.91 4.98 4.21
CA PHE A 21 -15.18 3.57 3.91
C PHE A 21 -16.63 3.20 4.25
N THR A 22 -17.27 2.45 3.38
CA THR A 22 -18.56 1.79 3.65
C THR A 22 -18.38 0.70 4.70
N GLU A 23 -19.50 0.18 5.23
CA GLU A 23 -19.42 -0.96 6.18
C GLU A 23 -18.85 -2.22 5.53
N GLU A 24 -19.07 -2.41 4.23
CA GLU A 24 -18.50 -3.51 3.44
C GLU A 24 -16.98 -3.33 3.29
N GLU A 25 -16.53 -2.15 2.88
CA GLU A 25 -15.10 -1.82 2.76
C GLU A 25 -14.36 -1.99 4.11
N LYS A 26 -15.02 -1.63 5.22
CA LYS A 26 -14.46 -1.82 6.57
C LYS A 26 -14.29 -3.30 6.94
N GLN A 27 -15.19 -4.18 6.49
CA GLN A 27 -15.07 -5.61 6.73
C GLN A 27 -13.88 -6.18 5.96
N ILE A 28 -13.71 -5.78 4.70
CA ILE A 28 -12.56 -6.18 3.88
C ILE A 28 -11.25 -5.69 4.52
N ILE A 29 -11.20 -4.42 4.95
CA ILE A 29 -10.01 -3.86 5.62
C ILE A 29 -9.67 -4.61 6.91
N GLN A 30 -10.67 -5.08 7.67
CA GLN A 30 -10.47 -5.86 8.89
C GLN A 30 -9.94 -7.27 8.62
N ASP A 31 -10.20 -7.82 7.43
CA ASP A 31 -9.70 -9.16 7.01
C ASP A 31 -8.31 -9.11 6.34
N LEU A 32 -7.76 -7.90 6.14
CA LEU A 32 -6.43 -7.75 5.57
C LEU A 32 -5.39 -8.50 6.39
N PRO A 33 -4.33 -9.03 5.75
CA PRO A 33 -3.28 -9.75 6.47
C PRO A 33 -2.65 -8.88 7.56
N THR A 34 -2.62 -9.42 8.78
CA THR A 34 -2.05 -8.73 9.95
C THR A 34 -0.81 -9.44 10.47
N PHE A 35 0.01 -8.73 11.24
CA PHE A 35 1.16 -9.32 11.94
C PHE A 35 0.77 -10.17 13.17
N GLU A 36 -0.48 -10.10 13.61
CA GLU A 36 -0.91 -10.68 14.90
C GLU A 36 -1.31 -12.15 14.80
N GLU A 37 -1.63 -12.62 13.59
CA GLU A 37 -1.86 -14.02 13.29
C GLU A 37 -0.75 -14.55 12.39
N ASP A 38 -0.43 -15.84 12.47
CA ASP A 38 0.57 -16.53 11.63
C ASP A 38 0.03 -16.66 10.18
N ASP A 39 -0.40 -15.54 9.61
CA ASP A 39 -1.07 -15.42 8.33
C ASP A 39 -0.04 -15.59 7.21
N GLU A 40 -0.15 -16.68 6.47
CA GLU A 40 0.71 -16.97 5.32
C GLU A 40 0.65 -15.85 4.27
N ARG A 41 -0.50 -15.17 4.10
CA ARG A 41 -0.64 -14.01 3.20
C ARG A 41 0.29 -12.88 3.63
N MET A 42 0.44 -12.68 4.95
CA MET A 42 1.35 -11.66 5.47
C MET A 42 2.81 -12.03 5.27
N LYS A 43 3.17 -13.32 5.39
CA LYS A 43 4.54 -13.80 5.09
C LYS A 43 4.90 -13.61 3.63
N GLU A 44 3.98 -13.94 2.73
CA GLU A 44 4.14 -13.72 1.28
C GLU A 44 4.33 -12.23 0.97
N TRP A 45 3.49 -11.37 1.54
CA TRP A 45 3.61 -9.91 1.39
C TRP A 45 4.96 -9.38 1.89
N LEU A 46 5.37 -9.80 3.09
CA LEU A 46 6.65 -9.38 3.66
C LEU A 46 7.85 -9.84 2.84
N GLN A 47 7.76 -11.00 2.20
CA GLN A 47 8.80 -11.47 1.29
C GLN A 47 8.87 -10.57 0.06
N VAL A 48 7.73 -10.30 -0.61
CA VAL A 48 7.67 -9.41 -1.78
C VAL A 48 8.21 -8.03 -1.44
N LEU A 49 7.75 -7.44 -0.33
CA LEU A 49 8.18 -6.12 0.10
C LEU A 49 9.68 -6.07 0.40
N ARG A 50 10.23 -7.10 1.05
CA ARG A 50 11.67 -7.20 1.30
C ARG A 50 12.47 -7.26 -0.01
N GLU A 51 12.02 -8.05 -0.98
CA GLU A 51 12.69 -8.14 -2.29
C GLU A 51 12.68 -6.79 -3.01
N ILE A 52 11.58 -6.04 -2.95
CA ILE A 52 11.48 -4.69 -3.51
C ILE A 52 12.46 -3.74 -2.81
N CYS A 53 12.46 -3.66 -1.48
CA CYS A 53 13.38 -2.77 -0.75
C CYS A 53 14.86 -3.09 -1.02
N GLN A 54 15.22 -4.36 -1.21
CA GLN A 54 16.59 -4.76 -1.53
C GLN A 54 17.03 -4.34 -2.95
N ARG A 55 16.07 -4.16 -3.84
CA ARG A 55 16.27 -3.88 -5.27
C ARG A 55 15.74 -2.52 -5.71
N ILE A 56 15.47 -1.62 -4.76
CA ILE A 56 14.83 -0.32 -5.01
C ILE A 56 15.63 0.61 -5.95
N ASN A 57 16.91 0.31 -6.17
CA ASN A 57 17.77 1.04 -7.11
C ASN A 57 17.84 0.42 -8.51
N GLU A 58 17.17 -0.72 -8.73
CA GLU A 58 17.06 -1.33 -10.06
C GLU A 58 16.07 -0.52 -10.94
N PRO A 59 16.16 -0.63 -12.27
CA PRO A 59 15.14 -0.08 -13.15
C PRO A 59 13.80 -0.76 -12.94
N VAL A 60 12.71 0.01 -12.83
CA VAL A 60 11.35 -0.51 -12.63
C VAL A 60 10.87 -1.43 -13.76
N ASP A 61 11.44 -1.28 -14.96
CA ASP A 61 11.13 -2.06 -16.16
C ASP A 61 11.96 -3.35 -16.30
N SER A 62 12.84 -3.65 -15.33
CA SER A 62 13.60 -4.89 -15.36
C SER A 62 12.67 -6.12 -15.26
N PRO A 63 13.04 -7.26 -15.87
CA PRO A 63 12.23 -8.48 -15.79
C PRO A 63 11.91 -8.90 -14.35
N GLU A 64 12.88 -8.78 -13.44
CA GLU A 64 12.75 -9.12 -12.03
C GLU A 64 11.79 -8.17 -11.31
N MET A 65 11.88 -6.86 -11.56
CA MET A 65 10.98 -5.89 -10.96
C MET A 65 9.56 -6.01 -11.50
N GLN A 66 9.40 -6.37 -12.77
CA GLN A 66 8.08 -6.60 -13.37
C GLN A 66 7.39 -7.86 -12.82
N GLN A 67 8.15 -8.91 -12.47
CA GLN A 67 7.60 -10.05 -11.72
C GLN A 67 7.14 -9.66 -10.31
N LEU A 68 7.85 -8.76 -9.65
CA LEU A 68 7.42 -8.22 -8.35
C LEU A 68 6.18 -7.34 -8.50
N ALA A 69 6.07 -6.55 -9.57
CA ALA A 69 4.89 -5.73 -9.86
C ALA A 69 3.64 -6.58 -10.05
N GLU A 70 3.74 -7.65 -10.84
CA GLU A 70 2.68 -8.64 -11.01
C GLU A 70 2.23 -9.22 -9.65
N LYS A 71 3.18 -9.59 -8.78
CA LYS A 71 2.86 -10.11 -7.44
C LYS A 71 2.15 -9.07 -6.57
N VAL A 72 2.60 -7.81 -6.58
CA VAL A 72 1.96 -6.71 -5.84
C VAL A 72 0.51 -6.52 -6.31
N VAL A 73 0.29 -6.45 -7.62
CA VAL A 73 -1.05 -6.29 -8.20
C VAL A 73 -1.93 -7.47 -7.85
N THR A 74 -1.47 -8.70 -8.11
CA THR A 74 -2.23 -9.93 -7.86
C THR A 74 -2.58 -10.08 -6.38
N PHE A 75 -1.62 -9.82 -5.49
CA PHE A 75 -1.85 -9.87 -4.05
C PHE A 75 -2.88 -8.83 -3.61
N SER A 76 -2.76 -7.59 -4.09
CA SER A 76 -3.68 -6.51 -3.76
C SER A 76 -5.10 -6.83 -4.23
N MET A 77 -5.28 -7.28 -5.47
CA MET A 77 -6.59 -7.70 -5.97
C MET A 77 -7.18 -8.83 -5.13
N HIS A 78 -6.36 -9.83 -4.77
CA HIS A 78 -6.82 -10.94 -3.95
C HIS A 78 -7.32 -10.51 -2.57
N VAL A 79 -6.51 -9.74 -1.81
CA VAL A 79 -6.85 -9.38 -0.41
C VAL A 79 -7.93 -8.31 -0.31
N PHE A 80 -8.13 -7.53 -1.37
CA PHE A 80 -9.20 -6.53 -1.47
C PHE A 80 -10.41 -7.01 -2.29
N GLN A 81 -10.51 -8.32 -2.58
CA GLN A 81 -11.65 -8.93 -3.28
C GLN A 81 -11.96 -8.28 -4.64
N GLU A 82 -10.93 -7.97 -5.41
CA GLU A 82 -10.99 -7.30 -6.72
C GLU A 82 -11.56 -5.87 -6.67
N ASP A 83 -11.70 -5.26 -5.49
CA ASP A 83 -12.16 -3.87 -5.35
C ASP A 83 -11.00 -2.87 -5.56
N GLU A 84 -10.76 -2.53 -6.82
CA GLU A 84 -9.74 -1.53 -7.21
C GLU A 84 -9.94 -0.16 -6.54
N GLN A 85 -11.19 0.25 -6.28
CA GLN A 85 -11.44 1.53 -5.64
C GLN A 85 -11.00 1.50 -4.18
N LEU A 86 -11.27 0.39 -3.48
CA LEU A 86 -10.85 0.17 -2.11
C LEU A 86 -9.32 0.08 -2.00
N ILE A 87 -8.65 -0.60 -2.94
CA ILE A 87 -7.18 -0.65 -3.02
C ILE A 87 -6.61 0.76 -3.08
N ASN A 88 -7.09 1.58 -4.01
CA ASN A 88 -6.63 2.97 -4.17
C ASN A 88 -6.88 3.82 -2.92
N LYS A 89 -8.08 3.71 -2.33
CA LYS A 89 -8.43 4.42 -1.08
C LYS A 89 -7.50 4.02 0.07
N TYR A 90 -7.21 2.73 0.20
CA TYR A 90 -6.35 2.21 1.26
C TYR A 90 -4.90 2.62 1.05
N TRP A 91 -4.40 2.54 -0.18
CA TRP A 91 -3.04 2.96 -0.55
C TRP A 91 -2.77 4.43 -0.19
N GLU A 92 -3.70 5.33 -0.53
CA GLU A 92 -3.62 6.74 -0.17
C GLU A 92 -3.74 6.99 1.35
N LEU A 93 -4.50 6.16 2.06
CA LEU A 93 -4.63 6.26 3.51
C LEU A 93 -3.29 5.96 4.22
N ILE A 94 -2.57 4.94 3.74
CA ILE A 94 -1.32 4.48 4.36
C ILE A 94 -0.09 5.27 3.90
N ARG A 95 -0.19 6.03 2.79
CA ARG A 95 0.90 6.87 2.29
C ARG A 95 1.39 7.84 3.35
N PRO A 96 2.69 7.79 3.75
CA PRO A 96 3.24 8.77 4.66
C PRO A 96 3.49 10.10 3.94
N GLU A 97 3.36 11.22 4.65
CA GLU A 97 3.83 12.51 4.13
C GLU A 97 5.38 12.55 4.11
N GLU A 98 5.97 13.47 3.36
CA GLU A 98 7.44 13.59 3.27
C GLU A 98 8.04 13.86 4.66
N GLY A 99 8.93 12.98 5.10
CA GLY A 99 9.52 13.04 6.44
C GLY A 99 8.67 12.43 7.57
N GLU A 100 7.47 11.90 7.28
CA GLU A 100 6.74 11.07 8.23
C GLU A 100 7.30 9.63 8.27
N ILE A 101 7.14 8.98 9.43
CA ILE A 101 7.46 7.57 9.60
C ILE A 101 6.40 6.74 8.86
N ALA A 102 6.84 5.66 8.22
CA ALA A 102 5.96 4.72 7.55
C ALA A 102 4.82 4.23 8.47
N LYS A 103 3.58 4.30 7.99
CA LYS A 103 2.39 3.82 8.72
C LYS A 103 2.30 2.29 8.69
N VAL A 104 2.88 1.68 7.65
CA VAL A 104 3.01 0.23 7.46
C VAL A 104 4.49 -0.09 7.28
N TYR A 105 4.96 -1.15 7.92
CA TYR A 105 6.36 -1.54 7.87
C TYR A 105 6.85 -1.70 6.43
N GLY A 106 7.97 -1.06 6.09
CA GLY A 106 8.58 -1.10 4.75
C GLY A 106 7.89 -0.23 3.69
N LEU A 107 6.84 0.52 4.02
CA LEU A 107 6.15 1.43 3.11
C LEU A 107 6.39 2.89 3.51
N ASP A 108 7.66 3.30 3.47
CA ASP A 108 8.02 4.71 3.50
C ASP A 108 7.70 5.40 2.16
N SER A 109 7.84 6.73 2.12
CA SER A 109 7.49 7.54 0.95
C SER A 109 8.28 7.13 -0.31
N GLU A 110 9.56 6.79 -0.14
CA GLU A 110 10.44 6.36 -1.24
C GLU A 110 9.99 5.01 -1.79
N THR A 111 9.75 4.04 -0.91
CA THR A 111 9.32 2.70 -1.29
C THR A 111 7.96 2.70 -1.95
N MET A 112 6.98 3.44 -1.40
CA MET A 112 5.65 3.54 -2.00
C MET A 112 5.70 4.18 -3.39
N LYS A 113 6.50 5.23 -3.57
CA LYS A 113 6.68 5.87 -4.88
C LYS A 113 7.29 4.89 -5.89
N TYR A 114 8.30 4.13 -5.48
CA TYR A 114 8.92 3.13 -6.35
C TYR A 114 7.93 2.01 -6.74
N ILE A 115 7.09 1.57 -5.79
CA ILE A 115 6.00 0.62 -6.06
C ILE A 115 4.98 1.20 -7.05
N ASP A 116 4.61 2.48 -6.92
CA ASP A 116 3.71 3.15 -7.88
C ASP A 116 4.29 3.08 -9.30
N GLU A 117 5.57 3.42 -9.46
CA GLU A 117 6.25 3.46 -10.77
C GLU A 117 6.34 2.07 -11.43
N MET A 118 6.69 1.02 -10.68
CA MET A 118 6.76 -0.35 -11.22
C MET A 118 5.39 -0.94 -11.55
N VAL A 119 4.36 -0.66 -10.75
CA VAL A 119 2.98 -1.10 -11.00
C VAL A 119 2.39 -0.36 -12.20
N GLU A 120 2.60 0.95 -12.31
CA GLU A 120 2.15 1.74 -13.46
C GLU A 120 2.77 1.21 -14.77
N TYR A 121 4.06 0.90 -14.77
CA TYR A 121 4.71 0.29 -15.93
C TYR A 121 4.11 -1.07 -16.28
N TYR A 122 3.91 -1.93 -15.26
CA TYR A 122 3.33 -3.26 -15.45
C TYR A 122 1.93 -3.21 -16.07
N LEU A 123 1.03 -2.38 -15.52
CA LEU A 123 -0.34 -2.26 -16.00
C LEU A 123 -0.41 -1.74 -17.44
N LYS A 124 0.37 -0.71 -17.78
CA LYS A 124 0.46 -0.21 -19.16
C LYS A 124 0.89 -1.30 -20.14
N LYS A 125 1.86 -2.12 -19.74
CA LYS A 125 2.35 -3.24 -20.56
C LYS A 125 1.29 -4.33 -20.75
N GLU A 126 0.42 -4.57 -19.77
CA GLU A 126 -0.69 -5.52 -19.90
C GLU A 126 -1.82 -4.97 -20.79
N GLU A 127 -2.09 -3.66 -20.76
CA GLU A 127 -3.09 -3.01 -21.63
C GLU A 127 -2.69 -3.02 -23.12
N ASP A 128 -1.39 -2.99 -23.42
CA ASP A 128 -0.83 -2.98 -24.77
C ASP A 128 -0.74 -4.38 -25.43
N LYS A 129 -1.14 -5.46 -24.73
CA LYS A 129 -1.11 -6.85 -25.23
C LYS A 129 -2.40 -7.28 -25.92
#